data_AF-A0A3S4BYA1-F1
#
_entry.id   AF-A0A3S4BYA1-F1
#
_cell.length_a   1.000
_cell.length_b   1.000
_cell.length_c   1.000
_cell.angle_alpha   90.00
_cell.angle_beta   90.00
_cell.angle_gamma   90.00
#
_symmetry.space_group_name_H-M   'P 1'
#
loop_
_entity.id
_entity.type
_entity.pdbx_description
1 polymer ?
#
loop_
_entity_poly.entity_id
_entity_poly.type
_entity_poly.pdbx_seq_one_letter_code
_entity_poly.pdbx_strand_id
1 'polypeptide(L)'
;MVNPCPSAHCSGIQGSVNEICKATGWGVNHPVIVQGPDGSICYCTCSCLAFGTPVATDTGYRAIETFVVGDTVRACGLDLDWQSHTVAFSNGTPGASKQKYAVLVVYADTAIAVTSDHLFLMSDKTLRRADRLAPGDELVTPAGQPVPIASVHIGDYYAGFHHIATKQEEPPADLAGHLIDTNGVVSADYAVQLYARDTEFRNQFSLTAGHDERPIVGSPEHVRRYGAGSRQAPDSASFANRAAAPAMTVSRHQARDLKGPVFVPAEATVVPIPPGAASFISDEEAAAKAADPMRAWNDPLSRQWTQYLLDQHAAFYPQVTYQFDWADDTVNAYAWVDGSGIRHIAIKGGLVRYVALQMEGIALVIAHELGHHYGGPPTFPGGLSCEGQADYAAVRDVMRKVWFGEQYATFALAGIAQMAAFFGVPNDPTAPGGSSGCSHPPGACRIATYYGALRLSGKPGCAS
;
A
#
# COMPACT_ATOMS: atom_id res chain seq x y z
N MET A 1 4.55 -16.60 1.00
CA MET A 1 4.31 -15.19 1.36
C MET A 1 5.13 -14.88 2.59
N VAL A 2 5.84 -13.75 2.60
CA VAL A 2 6.61 -13.30 3.77
C VAL A 2 5.63 -12.69 4.78
N ASN A 3 5.72 -13.07 6.04
CA ASN A 3 4.86 -12.55 7.10
C ASN A 3 5.53 -11.39 7.85
N PRO A 4 4.76 -10.53 8.54
CA PRO A 4 5.34 -9.55 9.47
C PRO A 4 6.20 -10.26 10.53
N CYS A 5 7.30 -9.63 10.95
CA CYS A 5 8.08 -10.14 12.08
C CYS A 5 7.34 -9.93 13.41
N PRO A 6 7.70 -10.68 14.47
CA PRO A 6 7.24 -10.38 15.83
C PRO A 6 7.54 -8.94 16.22
N SER A 7 6.61 -8.26 16.89
CA SER A 7 6.73 -6.84 17.20
C SER A 7 7.98 -6.49 18.03
N ALA A 8 8.31 -7.34 19.00
CA ALA A 8 9.52 -7.19 19.81
C ALA A 8 10.80 -7.24 18.95
N HIS A 9 10.83 -8.08 17.91
CA HIS A 9 11.93 -8.12 16.97
C HIS A 9 12.03 -6.81 16.18
N CYS A 10 10.93 -6.34 15.58
CA CYS A 10 10.92 -5.07 14.86
C CYS A 10 11.32 -3.88 15.74
N SER A 11 10.85 -3.83 16.99
CA SER A 11 11.26 -2.80 17.96
C SER A 11 12.77 -2.81 18.18
N GLY A 12 13.35 -3.99 18.43
CA GLY A 12 14.78 -4.14 18.69
C GLY A 12 15.70 -3.76 17.52
N ILE A 13 15.23 -3.87 16.28
CA ILE A 13 16.03 -3.55 15.08
C ILE A 13 15.60 -2.27 14.35
N GLN A 14 14.64 -1.52 14.90
CA GLN A 14 14.02 -0.40 14.18
C GLN A 14 15.02 0.66 13.74
N GLY A 15 16.03 0.96 14.58
CA GLY A 15 17.08 1.92 14.24
C GLY A 15 17.72 1.59 12.89
N SER A 16 18.12 0.34 12.71
CA SER A 16 18.71 -0.16 11.46
C SER A 16 17.70 -0.22 10.31
N VAL A 17 16.46 -0.64 10.57
CA VAL A 17 15.38 -0.65 9.55
C VAL A 17 15.15 0.76 8.98
N ASN A 18 15.07 1.77 9.85
CA ASN A 18 14.91 3.15 9.44
C ASN A 18 16.13 3.68 8.69
N GLU A 19 17.35 3.38 9.16
CA GLU A 19 18.58 3.77 8.46
C GLU A 19 18.62 3.24 7.02
N ILE A 20 18.23 1.97 6.81
CA ILE A 20 18.14 1.36 5.47
C ILE A 20 17.07 2.06 4.63
N CYS A 21 15.89 2.33 5.19
CA CYS A 21 14.83 3.08 4.52
C CYS A 21 15.33 4.46 4.06
N LYS A 22 16.08 5.19 4.90
CA LYS A 22 16.67 6.48 4.50
C LYS A 22 17.73 6.34 3.42
N ALA A 23 18.68 5.41 3.61
CA ALA A 23 19.79 5.21 2.70
C ALA A 23 19.31 4.84 1.29
N THR A 24 18.21 4.09 1.19
CA THR A 24 17.63 3.65 -0.09
C THR A 24 16.57 4.62 -0.62
N GLY A 25 16.16 5.61 0.18
CA GLY A 25 15.07 6.52 -0.17
C GLY A 25 13.70 5.84 -0.23
N TRP A 26 13.50 4.74 0.50
CA TRP A 26 12.22 4.07 0.60
C TRP A 26 11.21 4.89 1.39
N GLY A 27 9.96 4.87 0.93
CA GLY A 27 8.85 5.56 1.59
C GLY A 27 8.41 4.88 2.89
N VAL A 28 7.52 5.56 3.62
CA VAL A 28 6.84 4.98 4.78
C VAL A 28 6.07 3.73 4.40
N ASN A 29 5.86 2.85 5.37
CA ASN A 29 5.27 1.53 5.25
C ASN A 29 5.99 0.58 4.28
N HIS A 30 7.19 0.91 3.79
CA HIS A 30 7.97 -0.03 3.00
C HIS A 30 8.35 -1.26 3.85
N PRO A 31 8.06 -2.49 3.39
CA PRO A 31 8.41 -3.72 4.08
C PRO A 31 9.89 -4.04 3.86
N VAL A 32 10.68 -3.90 4.91
CA VAL A 32 12.10 -4.26 4.95
C VAL A 32 12.21 -5.72 5.35
N ILE A 33 12.69 -6.55 4.42
CA ILE A 33 12.86 -8.00 4.63
C ILE A 33 14.06 -8.23 5.56
N VAL A 34 13.83 -9.00 6.62
CA VAL A 34 14.83 -9.32 7.64
C VAL A 34 14.72 -10.78 8.06
N GLN A 35 15.75 -11.28 8.74
CA GLN A 35 15.70 -12.60 9.39
C GLN A 35 15.12 -12.44 10.79
N GLY A 36 14.01 -13.14 11.04
CA GLY A 36 13.35 -13.19 12.34
C GLY A 36 14.15 -13.98 13.39
N PRO A 37 13.74 -13.92 14.66
CA PRO A 37 14.46 -14.56 15.78
C PRO A 37 14.61 -16.08 15.66
N ASP A 38 13.69 -16.74 14.95
CA ASP A 38 13.67 -18.19 14.70
C ASP A 38 14.41 -18.59 13.41
N GLY A 39 15.07 -17.62 12.76
CA GLY A 39 15.74 -17.81 11.47
C GLY A 39 14.83 -17.73 10.26
N SER A 40 13.50 -17.56 10.44
CA SER A 40 12.56 -17.37 9.35
C SER A 40 12.74 -16.02 8.66
N ILE A 41 12.24 -15.89 7.42
CA ILE A 41 12.21 -14.61 6.72
C ILE A 41 10.88 -13.93 7.00
N CYS A 42 10.96 -12.71 7.51
CA CYS A 42 9.81 -11.86 7.83
C CYS A 42 10.11 -10.41 7.42
N TYR A 43 9.17 -9.48 7.66
CA TYR A 43 9.41 -8.07 7.38
C TYR A 43 9.01 -7.14 8.53
N CYS A 44 9.71 -6.00 8.63
CA CYS A 44 9.35 -4.85 9.45
C CYS A 44 9.05 -3.65 8.54
N THR A 45 8.14 -2.76 8.92
CA THR A 45 7.81 -1.58 8.11
C THR A 45 8.26 -0.27 8.75
N CYS A 46 8.57 0.71 7.90
CA CYS A 46 8.95 2.06 8.30
C CYS A 46 7.68 2.90 8.60
N SER A 47 7.14 2.89 9.84
CA SER A 47 5.89 3.61 10.18
C SER A 47 6.11 4.96 10.86
N CYS A 48 5.24 5.97 10.65
CA CYS A 48 5.50 7.36 11.10
C CYS A 48 4.24 8.29 11.14
N LEU A 49 4.42 9.54 11.64
CA LEU A 49 3.57 10.75 11.53
C LEU A 49 4.10 11.72 10.45
N ALA A 50 3.27 12.52 9.78
CA ALA A 50 3.75 13.49 8.79
C ALA A 50 4.55 14.66 9.40
N PHE A 51 5.55 15.18 8.68
CA PHE A 51 6.31 16.39 9.03
C PHE A 51 5.37 17.57 9.27
N GLY A 52 5.75 18.46 10.18
CA GLY A 52 4.94 19.59 10.61
C GLY A 52 3.85 19.23 11.63
N THR A 53 3.60 17.93 11.91
CA THR A 53 2.65 17.53 12.96
C THR A 53 3.09 18.14 14.30
N PRO A 54 2.27 19.00 14.92
CA PRO A 54 2.58 19.59 16.22
C PRO A 54 2.54 18.52 17.31
N VAL A 55 3.57 18.45 18.12
CA VAL A 55 3.63 17.59 19.31
C VAL A 55 3.93 18.42 20.55
N ALA A 56 3.17 18.18 21.62
CA ALA A 56 3.24 19.00 22.82
C ALA A 56 4.53 18.79 23.62
N THR A 57 5.06 19.89 24.13
CA THR A 57 6.15 19.96 25.11
C THR A 57 5.66 20.71 26.35
N ASP A 58 6.48 20.77 27.40
CA ASP A 58 6.14 21.55 28.61
C ASP A 58 5.96 23.07 28.31
N THR A 59 6.52 23.56 27.20
CA THR A 59 6.57 24.98 26.85
C THR A 59 5.75 25.35 25.62
N GLY A 60 5.03 24.40 25.03
CA GLY A 60 4.20 24.64 23.83
C GLY A 60 4.17 23.44 22.90
N TYR A 61 4.41 23.67 21.61
CA TYR A 61 4.42 22.64 20.58
C TYR A 61 5.68 22.74 19.72
N ARG A 62 6.16 21.58 19.26
CA ARG A 62 7.23 21.46 18.26
C ARG A 62 6.78 20.55 17.14
N ALA A 63 7.29 20.76 15.93
CA ALA A 63 7.05 19.83 14.83
C ALA A 63 7.75 18.48 15.09
N ILE A 64 7.07 17.38 14.81
CA ILE A 64 7.52 16.01 15.13
C ILE A 64 8.93 15.68 14.62
N GLU A 65 9.30 16.17 13.44
CA GLU A 65 10.59 15.94 12.81
C GLU A 65 11.76 16.65 13.51
N THR A 66 11.47 17.56 14.43
CA THR A 66 12.50 18.32 15.15
C THR A 66 12.94 17.63 16.43
N PHE A 67 12.22 16.62 16.91
CA PHE A 67 12.57 15.91 18.14
C PHE A 67 13.80 15.03 17.90
N VAL A 68 14.73 15.04 18.83
CA VAL A 68 15.88 14.12 18.87
C VAL A 68 15.90 13.33 20.18
N VAL A 69 16.65 12.22 20.21
CA VAL A 69 16.83 11.46 21.45
C VAL A 69 17.42 12.37 22.53
N GLY A 70 16.81 12.36 23.72
CA GLY A 70 17.17 13.24 24.84
C GLY A 70 16.31 14.49 24.98
N ASP A 71 15.54 14.86 23.95
CA ASP A 71 14.53 15.92 24.07
C ASP A 71 13.41 15.53 25.03
N THR A 72 12.66 16.52 25.52
CA THR A 72 11.46 16.29 26.34
C THR A 72 10.18 16.41 25.53
N VAL A 73 9.21 15.54 25.85
CA VAL A 73 7.86 15.51 25.26
C VAL A 73 6.83 15.29 26.38
N ARG A 74 5.63 15.84 26.22
CA ARG A 74 4.50 15.54 27.10
C ARG A 74 3.93 14.18 26.72
N ALA A 75 3.88 13.26 27.67
CA ALA A 75 3.22 11.96 27.49
C ALA A 75 2.39 11.58 28.72
N CYS A 76 1.44 10.67 28.52
CA CYS A 76 0.54 10.16 29.56
C CYS A 76 0.22 8.68 29.34
N GLY A 77 -0.59 8.10 30.25
CA GLY A 77 -1.27 6.82 30.05
C GLY A 77 -2.77 7.00 29.79
N LEU A 78 -3.55 5.93 29.93
CA LEU A 78 -5.01 5.91 29.74
C LEU A 78 -5.80 6.76 30.77
N ASP A 79 -5.13 7.19 31.84
CA ASP A 79 -5.65 8.12 32.84
C ASP A 79 -5.55 9.60 32.40
N LEU A 80 -4.80 9.88 31.33
CA LEU A 80 -4.46 11.22 30.86
C LEU A 80 -3.71 12.06 31.91
N ASP A 81 -2.96 11.41 32.83
CA ASP A 81 -2.03 12.14 33.70
C ASP A 81 -0.77 12.52 32.91
N TRP A 82 -0.74 13.76 32.45
CA TRP A 82 0.32 14.24 31.56
C TRP A 82 1.58 14.65 32.32
N GLN A 83 2.69 14.02 31.96
CA GLN A 83 4.01 14.24 32.54
C GLN A 83 5.05 14.52 31.45
N SER A 84 6.20 15.06 31.86
CA SER A 84 7.33 15.27 30.96
C SER A 84 8.16 14.00 30.88
N HIS A 85 8.40 13.50 29.67
CA HIS A 85 9.18 12.30 29.40
C HIS A 85 10.32 12.60 28.44
N THR A 86 11.44 11.91 28.62
CA THR A 86 12.55 11.95 27.67
C THR A 86 12.23 11.11 26.44
N VAL A 87 12.50 11.65 25.26
CA VAL A 87 12.44 10.91 24.00
C VAL A 87 13.56 9.89 23.96
N ALA A 88 13.22 8.60 24.02
CA ALA A 88 14.17 7.49 23.97
C ALA A 88 14.41 6.98 22.54
N PHE A 89 13.52 7.31 21.61
CA PHE A 89 13.64 6.97 20.20
C PHE A 89 13.14 8.15 19.36
N SER A 90 13.89 8.50 18.32
CA SER A 90 13.46 9.50 17.34
C SER A 90 14.06 9.18 15.97
N ASN A 91 13.20 8.97 14.97
CA ASN A 91 13.65 8.66 13.62
C ASN A 91 12.55 8.95 12.58
N GLY A 92 12.95 9.09 11.32
CA GLY A 92 12.05 9.52 10.24
C GLY A 92 12.75 9.64 8.90
N THR A 93 11.98 9.92 7.86
CA THR A 93 12.48 10.13 6.49
C THR A 93 13.47 11.29 6.42
N PRO A 94 14.43 11.32 5.48
CA PRO A 94 15.45 12.36 5.42
C PRO A 94 14.92 13.73 4.96
N GLY A 95 13.69 13.80 4.46
CA GLY A 95 13.09 15.02 3.94
C GLY A 95 11.75 14.74 3.26
N ALA A 96 11.23 15.76 2.57
CA ALA A 96 9.97 15.65 1.85
C ALA A 96 10.07 14.71 0.64
N SER A 97 9.16 13.73 0.58
CA SER A 97 9.01 12.85 -0.59
C SER A 97 7.56 12.41 -0.75
N LYS A 98 7.27 11.66 -1.82
CA LYS A 98 5.93 11.11 -2.08
C LYS A 98 5.70 9.91 -1.17
N GLN A 99 4.88 10.09 -0.14
CA GLN A 99 4.50 9.07 0.84
C GLN A 99 3.15 8.51 0.47
N LYS A 100 3.16 7.27 0.03
CA LYS A 100 1.98 6.71 -0.60
C LYS A 100 1.05 6.05 0.43
N TYR A 101 -0.27 6.20 0.28
CA TYR A 101 -1.30 5.72 1.24
C TYR A 101 -1.15 6.22 2.67
N ALA A 102 -0.85 7.51 2.81
CA ALA A 102 -1.14 8.18 4.06
C ALA A 102 -2.65 8.24 4.29
N VAL A 103 -3.04 8.19 5.56
CA VAL A 103 -4.41 8.44 5.99
C VAL A 103 -4.49 9.90 6.45
N LEU A 104 -5.41 10.66 5.85
CA LEU A 104 -5.77 12.00 6.27
C LEU A 104 -7.03 11.93 7.13
N VAL A 105 -6.88 12.22 8.43
CA VAL A 105 -8.01 12.29 9.37
C VAL A 105 -8.39 13.76 9.55
N VAL A 106 -9.63 14.11 9.22
CA VAL A 106 -10.17 15.47 9.28
C VAL A 106 -11.11 15.56 10.47
N TYR A 107 -10.88 16.53 11.35
CA TYR A 107 -11.68 16.73 12.55
C TYR A 107 -11.67 18.20 12.94
N ALA A 108 -12.75 18.65 13.59
CA ALA A 108 -12.96 20.05 13.88
C ALA A 108 -12.75 20.92 12.62
N ASP A 109 -11.68 21.73 12.58
CA ASP A 109 -11.28 22.56 11.44
C ASP A 109 -9.81 22.32 11.03
N THR A 110 -9.26 21.14 11.34
CA THR A 110 -7.89 20.75 11.02
C THR A 110 -7.84 19.34 10.45
N ALA A 111 -6.63 18.90 10.08
CA ALA A 111 -6.38 17.54 9.68
C ALA A 111 -5.02 17.07 10.20
N ILE A 112 -4.87 15.77 10.36
CA ILE A 112 -3.58 15.12 10.62
C ILE A 112 -3.36 14.03 9.57
N ALA A 113 -2.15 13.97 9.01
CA ALA A 113 -1.74 12.94 8.07
C ALA A 113 -0.82 11.94 8.77
N VAL A 114 -1.19 10.66 8.70
CA VAL A 114 -0.54 9.58 9.43
C VAL A 114 -0.40 8.33 8.57
N THR A 115 0.41 7.37 9.04
CA THR A 115 0.45 6.03 8.44
C THR A 115 -0.81 5.22 8.78
N SER A 116 -1.16 4.24 7.94
CA SER A 116 -2.38 3.43 8.10
C SER A 116 -2.52 2.74 9.46
N ASP A 117 -1.41 2.30 10.06
CA ASP A 117 -1.37 1.63 11.35
C ASP A 117 -1.19 2.58 12.54
N HIS A 118 -1.19 3.90 12.33
CA HIS A 118 -1.13 4.88 13.42
C HIS A 118 -2.37 4.78 14.31
N LEU A 119 -2.16 4.90 15.63
CA LEU A 119 -3.19 4.66 16.63
C LEU A 119 -3.60 5.95 17.34
N PHE A 120 -4.90 6.24 17.31
CA PHE A 120 -5.49 7.33 18.08
C PHE A 120 -6.19 6.80 19.32
N LEU A 121 -6.11 7.53 20.43
CA LEU A 121 -6.97 7.29 21.59
C LEU A 121 -8.35 7.88 21.32
N MET A 122 -9.36 7.07 21.60
CA MET A 122 -10.77 7.40 21.41
C MET A 122 -11.42 7.85 22.73
N SER A 123 -12.58 8.51 22.66
CA SER A 123 -13.34 8.95 23.84
C SER A 123 -13.78 7.80 24.76
N ASP A 124 -13.91 6.57 24.22
CA ASP A 124 -14.20 5.33 24.95
C ASP A 124 -12.95 4.66 25.55
N LYS A 125 -11.79 5.33 25.50
CA LYS A 125 -10.47 4.85 25.97
C LYS A 125 -9.88 3.67 25.18
N THR A 126 -10.43 3.33 24.02
CA THR A 126 -9.80 2.38 23.09
C THR A 126 -8.76 3.08 22.21
N LEU A 127 -7.72 2.37 21.74
CA LEU A 127 -6.93 2.85 20.61
C LEU A 127 -7.48 2.28 19.31
N ARG A 128 -7.57 3.13 18.28
CA ARG A 128 -8.09 2.75 16.97
C ARG A 128 -7.13 3.15 15.87
N ARG A 129 -6.92 2.24 14.91
CA ARG A 129 -6.08 2.46 13.73
C ARG A 129 -6.69 3.46 12.78
N ALA A 130 -5.84 4.34 12.25
CA ALA A 130 -6.20 5.40 11.32
C ALA A 130 -6.95 4.89 10.08
N ASP A 131 -6.50 3.76 9.51
CA ASP A 131 -7.08 3.19 8.30
C ASP A 131 -8.44 2.51 8.46
N ARG A 132 -9.03 2.58 9.66
CA ARG A 132 -10.35 2.03 10.00
C ARG A 132 -11.25 3.05 10.70
N LEU A 133 -10.75 4.27 10.90
CA LEU A 133 -11.55 5.38 11.41
C LEU A 133 -12.65 5.74 10.42
N ALA A 134 -13.75 6.26 10.95
CA ALA A 134 -14.91 6.66 10.17
C ALA A 134 -15.49 8.00 10.68
N PRO A 135 -16.28 8.71 9.85
CA PRO A 135 -17.04 9.85 10.32
C PRO A 135 -17.90 9.49 11.55
N GLY A 136 -17.88 10.35 12.56
CA GLY A 136 -18.60 10.16 13.83
C GLY A 136 -17.85 9.35 14.89
N ASP A 137 -16.71 8.73 14.57
CA ASP A 137 -15.77 8.31 15.60
C ASP A 137 -15.24 9.54 16.36
N GLU A 138 -15.00 9.41 17.68
CA GLU A 138 -14.58 10.51 18.53
C GLU A 138 -13.15 10.32 19.03
N LEU A 139 -12.24 11.14 18.52
CA LEU A 139 -10.90 11.32 19.10
C LEU A 139 -11.02 11.96 20.49
N VAL A 140 -9.92 12.03 21.23
CA VAL A 140 -9.90 12.69 22.54
C VAL A 140 -8.83 13.76 22.61
N THR A 141 -9.14 14.91 23.22
CA THR A 141 -8.15 15.95 23.54
C THR A 141 -7.29 15.56 24.74
N PRO A 142 -6.15 16.24 24.98
CA PRO A 142 -5.38 16.06 26.21
C PRO A 142 -6.18 16.24 27.50
N ALA A 143 -7.26 17.05 27.48
CA ALA A 143 -8.15 17.26 28.61
C ALA A 143 -9.28 16.22 28.72
N GLY A 144 -9.25 15.15 27.90
CA GLY A 144 -10.27 14.10 27.92
C GLY A 144 -11.57 14.46 27.21
N GLN A 145 -11.61 15.53 26.42
CA GLN A 145 -12.83 15.96 25.72
C GLN A 145 -12.96 15.24 24.37
N PRO A 146 -14.16 14.77 23.98
CA PRO A 146 -14.38 14.13 22.70
C PRO A 146 -14.26 15.13 21.53
N VAL A 147 -13.65 14.69 20.43
CA VAL A 147 -13.51 15.45 19.18
C VAL A 147 -14.01 14.59 18.01
N PRO A 148 -15.17 14.91 17.42
CA PRO A 148 -15.73 14.09 16.35
C PRO A 148 -14.90 14.21 15.07
N ILE A 149 -14.67 13.06 14.44
CA ILE A 149 -14.07 12.96 13.10
C ILE A 149 -15.11 13.36 12.07
N ALA A 150 -14.76 14.34 11.24
CA ALA A 150 -15.59 14.83 10.15
C ALA A 150 -15.48 13.92 8.92
N SER A 151 -14.25 13.56 8.53
CA SER A 151 -13.99 12.65 7.41
C SER A 151 -12.61 12.00 7.49
N VAL A 152 -12.43 10.89 6.77
CA VAL A 152 -11.17 10.16 6.69
C VAL A 152 -10.91 9.77 5.24
N HIS A 153 -9.68 9.96 4.78
CA HIS A 153 -9.30 9.73 3.39
C HIS A 153 -7.96 9.01 3.31
N ILE A 154 -7.72 8.29 2.20
CA ILE A 154 -6.44 7.63 1.92
C ILE A 154 -5.88 8.14 0.60
N GLY A 155 -4.56 8.33 0.52
CA GLY A 155 -3.95 8.91 -0.66
C GLY A 155 -2.44 9.08 -0.55
N ASP A 156 -1.86 9.72 -1.55
CA ASP A 156 -0.45 10.10 -1.54
C ASP A 156 -0.29 11.43 -0.79
N TYR A 157 0.62 11.46 0.18
CA TYR A 157 0.98 12.66 0.91
C TYR A 157 2.40 13.06 0.52
N TYR A 158 2.58 14.32 0.16
CA TYR A 158 3.88 14.86 -0.18
C TYR A 158 4.40 15.58 1.06
N ALA A 159 5.21 14.88 1.85
CA ALA A 159 5.98 15.40 2.98
C ALA A 159 6.97 14.34 3.49
N GLY A 160 7.83 14.70 4.43
CA GLY A 160 8.54 13.71 5.23
C GLY A 160 7.61 13.13 6.28
N PHE A 161 7.98 12.02 6.88
CA PHE A 161 7.34 11.51 8.08
C PHE A 161 8.37 11.16 9.17
N HIS A 162 7.99 11.28 10.43
CA HIS A 162 8.83 11.10 11.60
C HIS A 162 8.06 10.43 12.74
N HIS A 163 8.76 9.80 13.67
CA HIS A 163 8.16 9.19 14.85
C HIS A 163 9.10 9.28 16.05
N ILE A 164 8.49 9.29 17.23
CA ILE A 164 9.18 9.26 18.50
C ILE A 164 8.56 8.19 19.41
N ALA A 165 9.34 7.72 20.37
CA ALA A 165 8.82 6.99 21.51
C ALA A 165 9.55 7.43 22.78
N THR A 166 8.84 7.42 23.90
CA THR A 166 9.43 7.71 25.22
C THR A 166 10.20 6.51 25.77
N LYS A 167 9.87 5.30 25.29
CA LYS A 167 10.53 4.03 25.59
C LYS A 167 10.51 3.13 24.35
N GLN A 168 11.42 2.15 24.29
CA GLN A 168 11.49 1.18 23.18
C GLN A 168 11.03 -0.24 23.59
N GLU A 169 10.73 -0.43 24.88
CA GLU A 169 10.24 -1.69 25.44
C GLU A 169 8.74 -1.87 25.19
N GLU A 170 8.23 -3.06 25.52
CA GLU A 170 6.81 -3.37 25.43
C GLU A 170 5.99 -2.43 26.34
N PRO A 171 4.99 -1.71 25.79
CA PRO A 171 4.18 -0.80 26.59
C PRO A 171 3.40 -1.53 27.69
N PRO A 172 3.30 -0.96 28.91
CA PRO A 172 2.46 -1.51 29.96
C PRO A 172 0.98 -1.40 29.62
N ALA A 173 0.12 -2.18 30.30
CA ALA A 173 -1.33 -2.25 30.06
C ALA A 173 -2.07 -0.90 30.18
N ASP A 174 -1.58 0.02 31.00
CA ASP A 174 -2.12 1.37 31.19
C ASP A 174 -1.53 2.40 30.20
N LEU A 175 -0.61 1.98 29.34
CA LEU A 175 0.14 2.79 28.38
C LEU A 175 0.90 3.95 29.04
N ALA A 176 1.28 3.84 30.32
CA ALA A 176 1.93 4.92 31.05
C ALA A 176 3.19 5.44 30.34
N GLY A 177 3.11 6.70 29.90
CA GLY A 177 4.17 7.42 29.19
C GLY A 177 4.19 7.20 27.68
N HIS A 178 3.22 6.48 27.10
CA HIS A 178 3.21 6.13 25.67
C HIS A 178 2.14 6.83 24.85
N LEU A 179 1.30 7.66 25.46
CA LEU A 179 0.33 8.48 24.74
C LEU A 179 0.83 9.92 24.66
N ILE A 180 0.85 10.50 23.46
CA ILE A 180 1.35 11.85 23.17
C ILE A 180 0.26 12.71 22.54
N ASP A 181 0.36 14.03 22.73
CA ASP A 181 -0.53 15.00 22.08
C ASP A 181 0.02 15.28 20.68
N THR A 182 -0.71 14.82 19.66
CA THR A 182 -0.42 15.07 18.25
C THR A 182 -1.53 15.95 17.65
N ASN A 183 -1.21 17.21 17.39
CA ASN A 183 -2.12 18.18 16.79
C ASN A 183 -3.40 18.43 17.62
N GLY A 184 -3.30 18.35 18.94
CA GLY A 184 -4.41 18.62 19.87
C GLY A 184 -5.31 17.40 20.15
N VAL A 185 -4.94 16.22 19.65
CA VAL A 185 -5.59 14.95 19.97
C VAL A 185 -4.57 13.95 20.51
N VAL A 186 -5.03 12.99 21.31
CA VAL A 186 -4.16 11.98 21.92
C VAL A 186 -3.95 10.82 20.95
N SER A 187 -2.69 10.48 20.69
CA SER A 187 -2.31 9.32 19.89
C SER A 187 -1.21 8.52 20.57
N ALA A 188 -1.09 7.25 20.20
CA ALA A 188 -0.02 6.42 20.70
C ALA A 188 1.34 6.81 20.09
N ASP A 189 2.41 6.61 20.86
CA ASP A 189 3.77 6.74 20.38
C ASP A 189 4.19 5.54 19.52
N TYR A 190 5.42 5.58 19.02
CA TYR A 190 5.89 4.59 18.07
C TYR A 190 6.02 3.18 18.65
N ALA A 191 6.31 3.04 19.95
CA ALA A 191 6.42 1.73 20.57
C ALA A 191 5.07 1.03 20.55
N VAL A 192 4.00 1.71 20.95
CA VAL A 192 2.64 1.14 20.91
C VAL A 192 2.24 0.76 19.50
N GLN A 193 2.54 1.60 18.50
CA GLN A 193 2.25 1.30 17.11
C GLN A 193 2.92 -0.01 16.63
N LEU A 194 4.20 -0.22 16.99
CA LEU A 194 4.91 -1.46 16.66
C LEU A 194 4.27 -2.67 17.32
N TYR A 195 4.03 -2.61 18.64
CA TYR A 195 3.47 -3.72 19.40
C TYR A 195 2.04 -4.05 19.00
N ALA A 196 1.24 -3.05 18.64
CA ALA A 196 -0.13 -3.22 18.15
C ALA A 196 -0.24 -3.85 16.74
N ARG A 197 0.86 -4.27 16.12
CA ARG A 197 0.79 -5.18 14.97
C ARG A 197 0.48 -6.62 15.39
N ASP A 198 0.81 -6.96 16.63
CA ASP A 198 0.47 -8.25 17.22
C ASP A 198 -0.99 -8.26 17.63
N THR A 199 -1.71 -9.31 17.24
CA THR A 199 -3.12 -9.52 17.62
C THR A 199 -3.28 -9.73 19.13
N GLU A 200 -2.34 -10.43 19.77
CA GLU A 200 -2.40 -10.67 21.21
C GLU A 200 -2.27 -9.37 21.98
N PHE A 201 -1.26 -8.56 21.66
CA PHE A 201 -1.10 -7.21 22.23
C PHE A 201 -2.38 -6.39 21.98
N ARG A 202 -2.87 -6.32 20.75
CA ARG A 202 -4.10 -5.59 20.43
C ARG A 202 -5.32 -6.02 21.25
N ASN A 203 -5.46 -7.30 21.53
CA ASN A 203 -6.56 -7.83 22.34
C ASN A 203 -6.43 -7.43 23.81
N GLN A 204 -5.22 -7.33 24.35
CA GLN A 204 -4.99 -6.93 25.75
C GLN A 204 -5.49 -5.51 26.05
N PHE A 205 -5.40 -4.59 25.09
CA PHE A 205 -5.82 -3.19 25.28
C PHE A 205 -7.25 -2.91 24.77
N SER A 206 -8.03 -3.94 24.40
CA SER A 206 -9.33 -3.75 23.73
C SER A 206 -9.26 -2.82 22.50
N LEU A 207 -8.13 -2.80 21.77
CA LEU A 207 -7.94 -1.96 20.57
C LEU A 207 -8.82 -2.38 19.39
N THR A 208 -9.49 -3.52 19.52
CA THR A 208 -10.09 -4.26 18.41
C THR A 208 -11.57 -4.53 18.59
N ALA A 209 -12.25 -3.94 19.59
CA ALA A 209 -13.69 -4.11 19.86
C ALA A 209 -14.57 -3.88 18.60
N GLY A 210 -14.64 -4.88 17.71
CA GLY A 210 -15.12 -4.79 16.34
C GLY A 210 -14.31 -3.89 15.37
N HIS A 211 -13.27 -3.16 15.82
CA HIS A 211 -12.57 -2.18 14.96
C HIS A 211 -11.77 -2.83 13.83
N ASP A 212 -11.17 -3.98 14.11
CA ASP A 212 -10.46 -4.81 13.12
C ASP A 212 -11.38 -5.44 12.07
N GLU A 213 -12.70 -5.39 12.26
CA GLU A 213 -13.70 -5.87 11.31
C GLU A 213 -14.25 -4.74 10.43
N ARG A 214 -13.96 -3.47 10.75
CA ARG A 214 -14.38 -2.33 9.94
C ARG A 214 -13.70 -2.36 8.57
N PRO A 215 -14.31 -1.78 7.53
CA PRO A 215 -13.67 -1.72 6.24
C PRO A 215 -12.49 -0.73 6.24
N ILE A 216 -11.44 -1.04 5.48
CA ILE A 216 -10.26 -0.17 5.33
C ILE A 216 -10.65 1.09 4.58
N VAL A 217 -10.22 2.27 5.03
CA VAL A 217 -10.43 3.55 4.35
C VAL A 217 -10.00 3.45 2.88
N GLY A 218 -10.91 3.80 1.98
CA GLY A 218 -10.73 3.73 0.52
C GLY A 218 -11.11 2.40 -0.15
N SER A 219 -11.26 1.31 0.61
CA SER A 219 -11.71 0.01 0.07
C SER A 219 -13.14 0.06 -0.51
N PRO A 220 -13.52 -0.87 -1.40
CA PRO A 220 -14.91 -1.04 -1.84
C PRO A 220 -15.90 -1.14 -0.69
N GLU A 221 -15.57 -1.90 0.34
CA GLU A 221 -16.43 -2.11 1.51
C GLU A 221 -16.66 -0.79 2.25
N HIS A 222 -15.62 0.04 2.36
CA HIS A 222 -15.69 1.35 2.99
C HIS A 222 -16.58 2.29 2.19
N VAL A 223 -16.41 2.33 0.87
CA VAL A 223 -17.20 3.18 -0.01
C VAL A 223 -18.67 2.75 -0.05
N ARG A 224 -18.94 1.44 -0.02
CA ARG A 224 -20.31 0.92 0.10
C ARG A 224 -20.96 1.32 1.43
N ARG A 225 -20.19 1.35 2.52
CA ARG A 225 -20.69 1.67 3.86
C ARG A 225 -20.87 3.17 4.11
N TYR A 226 -19.93 4.01 3.66
CA TYR A 226 -19.88 5.44 3.97
C TYR A 226 -20.17 6.36 2.77
N GLY A 227 -20.42 5.79 1.60
CA GLY A 227 -20.80 6.50 0.38
C GLY A 227 -19.62 7.02 -0.44
N ALA A 228 -19.89 7.35 -1.71
CA ALA A 228 -18.87 7.82 -2.66
C ALA A 228 -18.17 9.13 -2.25
N GLY A 229 -18.82 9.96 -1.41
CA GLY A 229 -18.22 11.16 -0.86
C GLY A 229 -16.97 10.90 -0.01
N SER A 230 -16.79 9.68 0.52
CA SER A 230 -15.59 9.31 1.27
C SER A 230 -14.30 9.35 0.43
N ARG A 231 -14.44 9.30 -0.90
CA ARG A 231 -13.34 9.37 -1.88
C ARG A 231 -12.91 10.81 -2.20
N GLN A 232 -13.71 11.78 -1.80
CA GLN A 232 -13.49 13.20 -2.09
C GLN A 232 -12.86 13.86 -0.87
N ALA A 233 -11.53 13.88 -0.85
CA ALA A 233 -10.81 14.59 0.19
C ALA A 233 -11.01 16.10 0.07
N PRO A 234 -11.16 16.82 1.20
CA PRO A 234 -11.19 18.28 1.18
C PRO A 234 -9.84 18.82 0.69
N ASP A 235 -9.88 19.99 0.04
CA ASP A 235 -8.65 20.65 -0.40
C ASP A 235 -7.75 20.94 0.81
N SER A 236 -6.55 20.36 0.83
CA SER A 236 -5.56 20.55 1.89
C SER A 236 -5.23 22.03 2.14
N ALA A 237 -5.35 22.89 1.13
CA ALA A 237 -5.15 24.34 1.28
C ALA A 237 -6.27 25.01 2.11
N SER A 238 -7.45 24.39 2.22
CA SER A 238 -8.60 24.93 2.93
C SER A 238 -8.44 24.92 4.47
N PHE A 239 -7.52 24.11 5.00
CA PHE A 239 -7.22 24.05 6.44
C PHE A 239 -6.26 25.14 6.91
N ALA A 240 -5.51 25.79 5.99
CA ALA A 240 -4.53 26.81 6.34
C ALA A 240 -5.16 28.09 6.92
N ASN A 241 -6.44 28.34 6.66
CA ASN A 241 -7.11 29.63 6.90
C ASN A 241 -8.29 29.60 7.91
N ARG A 242 -8.61 28.47 8.55
CA ARG A 242 -9.75 28.36 9.48
C ARG A 242 -9.35 28.53 10.95
N ALA A 243 -10.15 29.25 11.74
CA ALA A 243 -9.91 29.48 13.17
C ALA A 243 -9.87 28.15 13.94
N ALA A 244 -8.99 28.05 14.96
CA ALA A 244 -8.93 26.84 15.80
C ALA A 244 -10.26 26.64 16.55
N ALA A 245 -10.70 25.39 16.68
CA ALA A 245 -11.89 25.07 17.47
C ALA A 245 -11.68 25.44 18.95
N PRO A 246 -12.70 25.97 19.65
CA PRO A 246 -12.56 26.56 20.98
C PRO A 246 -12.10 25.59 22.08
N ALA A 247 -12.11 24.27 21.83
CA ALA A 247 -11.69 23.23 22.76
C ALA A 247 -10.28 22.66 22.47
N MET A 248 -9.55 23.17 21.46
CA MET A 248 -8.26 22.63 21.04
C MET A 248 -7.16 23.70 20.94
N THR A 249 -6.02 23.45 21.59
CA THR A 249 -4.81 24.26 21.41
C THR A 249 -4.00 23.71 20.24
N VAL A 250 -4.41 24.00 19.01
CA VAL A 250 -3.65 23.57 17.82
C VAL A 250 -2.59 24.62 17.48
N SER A 251 -1.31 24.26 17.54
CA SER A 251 -0.24 25.09 16.96
C SER A 251 -0.19 24.88 15.44
N ARG A 252 -0.40 25.93 14.64
CA ARG A 252 -0.31 25.83 13.17
C ARG A 252 1.16 25.71 12.74
N HIS A 253 1.71 24.50 12.70
CA HIS A 253 3.00 24.26 12.06
C HIS A 253 2.78 23.81 10.62
N GLN A 254 3.17 24.67 9.67
CA GLN A 254 3.19 24.35 8.26
C GLN A 254 4.35 23.37 7.99
N ALA A 255 4.08 22.23 7.36
CA ALA A 255 5.12 21.50 6.65
C ALA A 255 5.68 22.44 5.57
N ARG A 256 6.92 22.91 5.76
CA ARG A 256 7.46 24.10 5.07
C ARG A 256 7.90 23.90 3.61
N ASP A 257 7.85 22.69 3.06
CA ASP A 257 8.76 22.39 1.94
C ASP A 257 8.16 21.89 0.61
N LEU A 258 6.86 21.99 0.35
CA LEU A 258 6.35 21.54 -0.95
C LEU A 258 5.40 22.53 -1.65
N LYS A 259 5.79 22.93 -2.86
CA LYS A 259 4.93 23.64 -3.82
C LYS A 259 3.97 22.61 -4.47
N GLY A 260 2.68 22.69 -4.16
CA GLY A 260 1.64 21.80 -4.72
C GLY A 260 0.64 21.32 -3.66
N PRO A 261 -0.36 20.49 -4.04
CA PRO A 261 -1.26 19.87 -3.06
C PRO A 261 -0.45 18.92 -2.15
N VAL A 262 -0.60 19.08 -0.84
CA VAL A 262 0.12 18.28 0.16
C VAL A 262 -0.43 16.86 0.24
N PHE A 263 -1.70 16.67 -0.13
CA PHE A 263 -2.37 15.38 -0.19
C PHE A 263 -3.10 15.21 -1.53
N VAL A 264 -2.96 14.04 -2.13
CA VAL A 264 -3.63 13.61 -3.37
C VAL A 264 -4.42 12.34 -3.05
N PRO A 265 -5.77 12.36 -3.07
CA PRO A 265 -6.57 11.19 -2.75
C PRO A 265 -6.29 10.05 -3.74
N ALA A 266 -6.41 8.80 -3.28
CA ALA A 266 -6.09 7.61 -4.08
C ALA A 266 -6.87 7.60 -5.41
N GLU A 267 -8.11 8.08 -5.40
CA GLU A 267 -9.00 8.12 -6.56
C GLU A 267 -8.58 9.14 -7.62
N ALA A 268 -7.77 10.14 -7.27
CA ALA A 268 -7.18 11.05 -8.25
C ALA A 268 -6.07 10.39 -9.08
N THR A 269 -5.63 9.18 -8.70
CA THR A 269 -4.59 8.42 -9.42
C THR A 269 -5.16 7.31 -10.31
N VAL A 270 -6.49 7.21 -10.42
CA VAL A 270 -7.16 6.21 -11.27
C VAL A 270 -6.83 6.46 -12.73
N VAL A 271 -6.45 5.38 -13.41
CA VAL A 271 -6.02 5.38 -14.81
C VAL A 271 -7.23 5.09 -15.71
N PRO A 272 -7.63 6.04 -16.58
CA PRO A 272 -8.64 5.77 -17.58
C PRO A 272 -8.08 4.86 -18.68
N ILE A 273 -8.76 3.74 -18.94
CA ILE A 273 -8.39 2.80 -19.99
C ILE A 273 -9.09 3.20 -21.29
N PRO A 274 -8.36 3.44 -22.40
CA PRO A 274 -8.98 3.86 -23.65
C PRO A 274 -9.72 2.69 -24.33
N PRO A 275 -10.75 2.98 -25.15
CA PRO A 275 -11.38 1.97 -26.00
C PRO A 275 -10.35 1.26 -26.90
N GLY A 276 -10.43 -0.06 -26.96
CA GLY A 276 -9.53 -0.87 -27.79
C GLY A 276 -8.17 -1.18 -27.15
N ALA A 277 -7.95 -0.83 -25.87
CA ALA A 277 -6.86 -1.43 -25.09
C ALA A 277 -7.03 -2.96 -25.05
N ALA A 278 -5.94 -3.69 -25.18
CA ALA A 278 -5.92 -5.12 -24.90
C ALA A 278 -5.95 -5.32 -23.38
N SER A 279 -6.68 -6.33 -22.92
CA SER A 279 -6.86 -6.62 -21.50
C SER A 279 -6.29 -8.01 -21.19
N PHE A 280 -5.69 -8.20 -20.03
CA PHE A 280 -5.09 -9.49 -19.64
C PHE A 280 -6.12 -10.64 -19.63
N ILE A 281 -7.33 -10.35 -19.18
CA ILE A 281 -8.50 -11.24 -19.25
C ILE A 281 -9.71 -10.48 -19.77
N SER A 282 -10.77 -11.19 -20.14
CA SER A 282 -12.02 -10.56 -20.58
C SER A 282 -12.70 -9.81 -19.43
N ASP A 283 -13.50 -8.80 -19.76
CA ASP A 283 -14.26 -8.04 -18.76
C ASP A 283 -15.23 -8.93 -17.96
N GLU A 284 -15.79 -9.96 -18.60
CA GLU A 284 -16.65 -10.96 -17.94
C GLU A 284 -15.87 -11.77 -16.90
N GLU A 285 -14.67 -12.22 -17.25
CA GLU A 285 -13.82 -12.96 -16.32
C GLU A 285 -13.32 -12.07 -15.18
N ALA A 286 -12.95 -10.82 -15.48
CA ALA A 286 -12.56 -9.84 -14.47
C ALA A 286 -13.71 -9.55 -13.48
N ALA A 287 -14.95 -9.43 -13.98
CA ALA A 287 -16.13 -9.24 -13.14
C ALA A 287 -16.43 -10.49 -12.28
N ALA A 288 -16.28 -11.70 -12.82
CA ALA A 288 -16.44 -12.93 -12.06
C ALA A 288 -15.41 -13.05 -10.92
N LYS A 289 -14.16 -12.70 -11.20
CA LYS A 289 -13.06 -12.74 -10.22
C LYS A 289 -13.12 -11.66 -9.14
N ALA A 290 -13.89 -10.59 -9.35
CA ALA A 290 -14.04 -9.53 -8.36
C ALA A 290 -14.70 -10.01 -7.05
N ALA A 291 -15.35 -11.19 -7.05
CA ALA A 291 -15.94 -11.82 -5.87
C ALA A 291 -14.97 -12.74 -5.11
N ASP A 292 -13.81 -13.05 -5.68
CA ASP A 292 -12.83 -13.95 -5.07
C ASP A 292 -12.09 -13.29 -3.91
N PRO A 293 -11.46 -14.08 -3.02
CA PRO A 293 -10.68 -13.53 -1.92
C PRO A 293 -9.56 -12.61 -2.41
N MET A 294 -9.50 -11.41 -1.82
CA MET A 294 -8.45 -10.42 -2.07
C MET A 294 -7.64 -10.18 -0.80
N ARG A 295 -6.36 -9.84 -0.98
CA ARG A 295 -5.54 -9.26 0.08
C ARG A 295 -6.11 -7.92 0.51
N ALA A 296 -5.76 -7.52 1.72
CA ALA A 296 -6.21 -6.27 2.29
C ALA A 296 -5.86 -5.06 1.41
N TRP A 297 -6.76 -4.07 1.35
CA TRP A 297 -6.58 -2.84 0.58
C TRP A 297 -5.33 -2.03 0.97
N ASN A 298 -4.83 -2.22 2.18
CA ASN A 298 -3.63 -1.57 2.71
C ASN A 298 -2.40 -2.50 2.68
N ASP A 299 -2.44 -3.66 1.99
CA ASP A 299 -1.33 -4.61 1.96
C ASP A 299 -0.06 -3.98 1.35
N PRO A 300 0.99 -3.71 2.15
CA PRO A 300 2.17 -3.03 1.67
C PRO A 300 3.03 -3.92 0.77
N LEU A 301 3.02 -5.25 0.97
CA LEU A 301 3.90 -6.17 0.24
C LEU A 301 3.50 -6.29 -1.23
N SER A 302 2.25 -6.65 -1.53
CA SER A 302 1.81 -6.82 -2.92
C SER A 302 1.99 -5.55 -3.74
N ARG A 303 1.78 -4.40 -3.10
CA ARG A 303 2.04 -3.10 -3.69
C ARG A 303 3.52 -2.90 -4.04
N GLN A 304 4.41 -3.12 -3.09
CA GLN A 304 5.85 -2.84 -3.26
C GLN A 304 6.49 -3.80 -4.24
N TRP A 305 6.10 -5.08 -4.23
CA TRP A 305 6.54 -6.03 -5.24
C TRP A 305 6.06 -5.64 -6.63
N THR A 306 4.82 -5.16 -6.78
CA THR A 306 4.33 -4.67 -8.07
C THR A 306 5.13 -3.47 -8.55
N GLN A 307 5.39 -2.47 -7.69
CA GLN A 307 6.20 -1.32 -8.06
C GLN A 307 7.62 -1.75 -8.47
N TYR A 308 8.26 -2.62 -7.69
CA TYR A 308 9.57 -3.17 -8.02
C TYR A 308 9.57 -3.87 -9.38
N LEU A 309 8.55 -4.67 -9.68
CA LEU A 309 8.43 -5.34 -10.97
C LEU A 309 8.28 -4.33 -12.10
N LEU A 310 7.44 -3.30 -11.95
CA LEU A 310 7.30 -2.26 -12.98
C LEU A 310 8.63 -1.54 -13.23
N ASP A 311 9.35 -1.16 -12.17
CA ASP A 311 10.65 -0.49 -12.27
C ASP A 311 11.70 -1.41 -12.94
N GLN A 312 11.71 -2.70 -12.56
CA GLN A 312 12.59 -3.70 -13.18
C GLN A 312 12.29 -3.85 -14.67
N HIS A 313 11.02 -3.99 -15.07
CA HIS A 313 10.65 -4.12 -16.49
C HIS A 313 10.94 -2.85 -17.27
N ALA A 314 10.71 -1.66 -16.68
CA ALA A 314 11.01 -0.37 -17.29
C ALA A 314 12.51 -0.22 -17.63
N ALA A 315 13.41 -0.81 -16.83
CA ALA A 315 14.83 -0.84 -17.14
C ALA A 315 15.15 -1.61 -18.45
N PHE A 316 14.36 -2.62 -18.80
CA PHE A 316 14.52 -3.42 -20.03
C PHE A 316 13.66 -2.93 -21.21
N TYR A 317 12.59 -2.18 -20.92
CA TYR A 317 11.62 -1.67 -21.90
C TYR A 317 11.30 -0.18 -21.64
N PRO A 318 12.28 0.72 -21.73
CA PRO A 318 12.13 2.13 -21.32
C PRO A 318 11.21 2.95 -22.24
N GLN A 319 10.72 2.39 -23.34
CA GLN A 319 9.81 3.03 -24.28
C GLN A 319 8.33 2.83 -23.92
N VAL A 320 8.05 2.10 -22.83
CA VAL A 320 6.71 1.84 -22.33
C VAL A 320 6.47 2.71 -21.11
N THR A 321 5.29 3.34 -21.05
CA THR A 321 4.80 4.03 -19.86
C THR A 321 4.11 3.02 -18.96
N TYR A 322 4.60 2.90 -17.73
CA TYR A 322 4.09 1.96 -16.74
C TYR A 322 3.19 2.68 -15.75
N GLN A 323 1.96 2.18 -15.60
CA GLN A 323 0.98 2.76 -14.72
C GLN A 323 0.50 1.73 -13.71
N PHE A 324 0.45 2.12 -12.43
CA PHE A 324 -0.04 1.29 -11.35
C PHE A 324 -1.22 1.96 -10.67
N ASP A 325 -2.40 1.39 -10.91
CA ASP A 325 -3.65 1.91 -10.41
C ASP A 325 -4.19 1.01 -9.31
N TRP A 326 -3.70 1.20 -8.09
CA TRP A 326 -4.14 0.44 -6.94
C TRP A 326 -5.58 0.74 -6.52
N ALA A 327 -6.03 1.98 -6.78
CA ALA A 327 -7.34 2.48 -6.35
C ALA A 327 -8.50 1.87 -7.17
N ASP A 328 -8.17 1.19 -8.25
CA ASP A 328 -9.12 0.46 -9.07
C ASP A 328 -9.16 -1.03 -8.66
N ASP A 329 -10.34 -1.50 -8.27
CA ASP A 329 -10.61 -2.88 -7.86
C ASP A 329 -10.79 -3.87 -9.02
N THR A 330 -10.66 -3.41 -10.25
CA THR A 330 -10.73 -4.28 -11.41
C THR A 330 -9.64 -5.35 -11.35
N VAL A 331 -10.01 -6.62 -11.52
CA VAL A 331 -9.07 -7.75 -11.60
C VAL A 331 -8.54 -7.87 -13.02
N ASN A 332 -7.75 -6.89 -13.48
CA ASN A 332 -7.23 -6.89 -14.84
C ASN A 332 -5.91 -6.10 -14.97
N ALA A 333 -5.28 -6.24 -16.13
CA ALA A 333 -4.20 -5.41 -16.62
C ALA A 333 -4.48 -5.07 -18.08
N TYR A 334 -3.83 -4.01 -18.58
CA TYR A 334 -4.12 -3.49 -19.91
C TYR A 334 -2.87 -3.03 -20.65
N ALA A 335 -2.90 -3.13 -21.97
CA ALA A 335 -1.90 -2.60 -22.88
C ALA A 335 -2.55 -1.80 -24.02
N TRP A 336 -2.01 -0.62 -24.33
CA TRP A 336 -2.45 0.17 -25.48
C TRP A 336 -1.34 1.05 -26.02
N VAL A 337 -1.55 1.55 -27.24
CA VAL A 337 -0.74 2.60 -27.84
C VAL A 337 -1.61 3.84 -27.94
N ASP A 338 -1.15 4.98 -27.40
CA ASP A 338 -1.91 6.22 -27.49
C ASP A 338 -1.81 6.87 -28.88
N GLY A 339 -2.57 7.94 -29.12
CA GLY A 339 -2.58 8.64 -30.40
C GLY A 339 -1.23 9.27 -30.81
N SER A 340 -0.26 9.36 -29.90
CA SER A 340 1.10 9.82 -30.16
C SER A 340 2.09 8.69 -30.44
N GLY A 341 1.64 7.44 -30.38
CA GLY A 341 2.46 6.26 -30.59
C GLY A 341 3.18 5.77 -29.33
N ILE A 342 2.91 6.36 -28.15
CA ILE A 342 3.50 5.92 -26.89
C ILE A 342 2.80 4.65 -26.43
N ARG A 343 3.60 3.66 -26.03
CA ARG A 343 3.13 2.39 -25.50
C ARG A 343 2.85 2.54 -24.02
N HIS A 344 1.73 2.01 -23.57
CA HIS A 344 1.32 2.03 -22.18
C HIS A 344 0.99 0.63 -21.70
N ILE A 345 1.26 0.37 -20.43
CA ILE A 345 0.62 -0.70 -19.69
C ILE A 345 0.06 -0.17 -18.37
N ALA A 346 -1.07 -0.72 -17.94
CA ALA A 346 -1.68 -0.41 -16.66
C ALA A 346 -1.99 -1.68 -15.89
N ILE A 347 -1.52 -1.76 -14.64
CA ILE A 347 -1.86 -2.85 -13.72
C ILE A 347 -2.86 -2.33 -12.69
N LYS A 348 -4.01 -3.00 -12.55
CA LYS A 348 -5.07 -2.60 -11.61
C LYS A 348 -4.91 -3.27 -10.25
N GLY A 349 -5.37 -2.59 -9.20
CA GLY A 349 -5.23 -3.00 -7.81
C GLY A 349 -5.95 -4.30 -7.48
N GLY A 350 -7.12 -4.54 -8.08
CA GLY A 350 -7.86 -5.79 -7.91
C GLY A 350 -7.02 -7.01 -8.32
N LEU A 351 -6.28 -6.91 -9.42
CA LEU A 351 -5.40 -7.98 -9.88
C LEU A 351 -4.24 -8.22 -8.91
N VAL A 352 -3.59 -7.14 -8.45
CA VAL A 352 -2.45 -7.21 -7.53
C VAL A 352 -2.84 -7.79 -6.17
N ARG A 353 -4.05 -7.50 -5.69
CA ARG A 353 -4.56 -8.03 -4.42
C ARG A 353 -5.12 -9.44 -4.55
N TYR A 354 -5.29 -9.98 -5.75
CA TYR A 354 -5.84 -11.34 -5.92
C TYR A 354 -4.93 -12.39 -5.25
N VAL A 355 -5.48 -13.19 -4.33
CA VAL A 355 -4.66 -14.01 -3.40
C VAL A 355 -3.82 -15.09 -4.10
N ALA A 356 -4.26 -15.57 -5.26
CA ALA A 356 -3.52 -16.57 -6.04
C ALA A 356 -2.26 -16.00 -6.72
N LEU A 357 -2.17 -14.68 -6.89
CA LEU A 357 -1.07 -14.02 -7.58
C LEU A 357 -0.08 -13.43 -6.57
N GLN A 358 1.17 -13.85 -6.63
CA GLN A 358 2.30 -13.25 -5.92
C GLN A 358 3.24 -12.59 -6.97
N MET A 359 4.48 -12.32 -6.58
CA MET A 359 5.44 -11.59 -7.39
C MET A 359 5.65 -12.22 -8.78
N GLU A 360 5.74 -13.55 -8.85
CA GLU A 360 5.99 -14.28 -10.10
C GLU A 360 4.78 -14.29 -11.04
N GLY A 361 3.58 -14.36 -10.49
CA GLY A 361 2.33 -14.22 -11.26
C GLY A 361 2.17 -12.82 -11.82
N ILE A 362 2.37 -11.78 -10.99
CA ILE A 362 2.31 -10.38 -11.44
C ILE A 362 3.40 -10.07 -12.46
N ALA A 363 4.60 -10.63 -12.29
CA ALA A 363 5.67 -10.58 -13.28
C ALA A 363 5.24 -11.14 -14.64
N LEU A 364 4.56 -12.30 -14.64
CA LEU A 364 4.07 -12.93 -15.86
C LEU A 364 2.94 -12.10 -16.52
N VAL A 365 2.06 -11.49 -15.73
CA VAL A 365 1.05 -10.53 -16.25
C VAL A 365 1.74 -9.34 -16.92
N ILE A 366 2.70 -8.69 -16.25
CA ILE A 366 3.45 -7.56 -16.85
C ILE A 366 4.14 -8.00 -18.14
N ALA A 367 4.71 -9.21 -18.15
CA ALA A 367 5.33 -9.80 -19.32
C ALA A 367 4.33 -10.04 -20.47
N HIS A 368 3.08 -10.41 -20.16
CA HIS A 368 1.98 -10.52 -21.13
C HIS A 368 1.61 -9.16 -21.71
N GLU A 369 1.45 -8.12 -20.89
CA GLU A 369 1.14 -6.77 -21.38
C GLU A 369 2.25 -6.23 -22.30
N LEU A 370 3.51 -6.54 -21.98
CA LEU A 370 4.65 -6.26 -22.87
C LEU A 370 4.65 -7.17 -24.10
N GLY A 371 4.14 -8.39 -23.98
CA GLY A 371 3.89 -9.32 -25.07
C GLY A 371 2.95 -8.74 -26.13
N HIS A 372 1.91 -7.99 -25.75
CA HIS A 372 1.09 -7.25 -26.73
C HIS A 372 1.95 -6.29 -27.57
N HIS A 373 2.86 -5.56 -26.94
CA HIS A 373 3.72 -4.55 -27.59
C HIS A 373 4.85 -5.13 -28.44
N TYR A 374 5.39 -6.30 -28.07
CA TYR A 374 6.64 -6.83 -28.64
C TYR A 374 6.55 -8.26 -29.18
N GLY A 375 5.42 -8.95 -29.03
CA GLY A 375 5.24 -10.36 -29.40
C GLY A 375 5.10 -10.62 -30.90
N GLY A 376 4.72 -9.62 -31.68
CA GLY A 376 4.56 -9.69 -33.12
C GLY A 376 3.28 -10.43 -33.56
N PRO A 377 3.19 -10.84 -34.84
CA PRO A 377 2.01 -11.51 -35.38
C PRO A 377 1.66 -12.85 -34.70
N PRO A 378 0.38 -13.22 -34.66
CA PRO A 378 -0.79 -12.45 -35.12
C PRO A 378 -1.10 -11.24 -34.23
N THR A 379 -1.65 -10.17 -34.82
CA THR A 379 -1.98 -8.91 -34.14
C THR A 379 -3.45 -8.52 -34.32
N PHE A 380 -4.03 -7.85 -33.33
CA PHE A 380 -5.27 -7.09 -33.47
C PHE A 380 -5.14 -6.02 -34.58
N PRO A 381 -6.26 -5.46 -35.12
CA PRO A 381 -6.21 -4.37 -36.09
C PRO A 381 -5.39 -3.15 -35.64
N GLY A 382 -5.25 -2.92 -34.33
CA GLY A 382 -4.43 -1.87 -33.73
C GLY A 382 -2.93 -2.18 -33.63
N GLY A 383 -2.47 -3.34 -34.14
CA GLY A 383 -1.05 -3.71 -34.18
C GLY A 383 -0.50 -4.35 -32.90
N LEU A 384 -1.29 -4.44 -31.83
CA LEU A 384 -0.94 -5.21 -30.64
C LEU A 384 -1.05 -6.71 -30.93
N SER A 385 -0.10 -7.49 -30.43
CA SER A 385 -0.10 -8.96 -30.54
C SER A 385 -1.36 -9.54 -29.91
N CYS A 386 -1.95 -10.56 -30.53
CA CYS A 386 -3.14 -11.21 -30.03
C CYS A 386 -2.87 -12.00 -28.74
N GLU A 387 -3.91 -12.26 -27.94
CA GLU A 387 -3.82 -12.83 -26.59
C GLU A 387 -2.87 -14.04 -26.47
N GLY A 388 -3.08 -15.09 -27.28
CA GLY A 388 -2.21 -16.27 -27.24
C GLY A 388 -0.76 -15.99 -27.69
N GLN A 389 -0.57 -14.99 -28.56
CA GLN A 389 0.78 -14.56 -28.97
C GLN A 389 1.46 -13.74 -27.86
N ALA A 390 0.72 -12.90 -27.15
CA ALA A 390 1.20 -12.18 -25.98
C ALA A 390 1.60 -13.15 -24.86
N ASP A 391 0.80 -14.19 -24.60
CA ASP A 391 1.15 -15.27 -23.66
C ASP A 391 2.47 -15.97 -24.01
N TYR A 392 2.62 -16.32 -25.29
CA TYR A 392 3.81 -17.02 -25.75
C TYR A 392 5.05 -16.11 -25.66
N ALA A 393 4.94 -14.85 -26.09
CA ALA A 393 6.02 -13.86 -26.04
C ALA A 393 6.39 -13.46 -24.60
N ALA A 394 5.43 -13.42 -23.68
CA ALA A 394 5.65 -13.14 -22.27
C ALA A 394 6.74 -14.04 -21.71
N VAL A 395 6.56 -15.36 -21.84
CA VAL A 395 7.49 -16.35 -21.29
C VAL A 395 8.71 -16.54 -22.21
N ARG A 396 8.53 -16.57 -23.53
CA ARG A 396 9.63 -16.81 -24.47
C ARG A 396 10.63 -15.67 -24.47
N ASP A 397 10.17 -14.42 -24.50
CA ASP A 397 11.03 -13.26 -24.77
C ASP A 397 11.14 -12.36 -23.54
N VAL A 398 10.00 -11.93 -22.99
CA VAL A 398 9.99 -10.88 -21.99
C VAL A 398 10.60 -11.36 -20.68
N MET A 399 10.12 -12.48 -20.14
CA MET A 399 10.68 -13.05 -18.92
C MET A 399 12.15 -13.49 -19.11
N ARG A 400 12.53 -14.03 -20.27
CA ARG A 400 13.94 -14.37 -20.54
C ARG A 400 14.85 -13.16 -20.58
N LYS A 401 14.35 -12.00 -21.01
CA LYS A 401 15.12 -10.75 -21.04
C LYS A 401 15.27 -10.14 -19.65
N VAL A 402 14.23 -10.21 -18.83
CA VAL A 402 14.16 -9.54 -17.52
C VAL A 402 14.86 -10.33 -16.41
N TRP A 403 14.85 -11.67 -16.49
CA TRP A 403 15.53 -12.54 -15.52
C TRP A 403 16.67 -13.31 -16.17
N PHE A 404 17.85 -13.27 -15.54
CA PHE A 404 19.05 -13.92 -16.07
C PHE A 404 19.17 -15.38 -15.62
N GLY A 405 19.51 -16.27 -16.56
CA GLY A 405 19.88 -17.65 -16.28
C GLY A 405 18.79 -18.46 -15.61
N GLU A 406 19.11 -19.14 -14.52
CA GLU A 406 18.17 -19.99 -13.77
C GLU A 406 17.03 -19.18 -13.13
N GLN A 407 17.23 -17.89 -12.85
CA GLN A 407 16.18 -17.04 -12.30
C GLN A 407 14.98 -16.94 -13.23
N TYR A 408 15.21 -16.93 -14.55
CA TYR A 408 14.12 -16.97 -15.53
C TYR A 408 13.26 -18.22 -15.34
N ALA A 409 13.88 -19.40 -15.24
CA ALA A 409 13.13 -20.64 -15.12
C ALA A 409 12.37 -20.70 -13.79
N THR A 410 12.99 -20.26 -12.69
CA THR A 410 12.37 -20.17 -11.37
C THR A 410 11.16 -19.25 -11.37
N PHE A 411 11.30 -18.02 -11.88
CA PHE A 411 10.19 -17.06 -11.94
C PHE A 411 9.10 -17.51 -12.91
N ALA A 412 9.45 -18.01 -14.10
CA ALA A 412 8.47 -18.46 -15.08
C ALA A 412 7.65 -19.65 -14.56
N LEU A 413 8.29 -20.69 -14.00
CA LEU A 413 7.58 -21.86 -13.48
C LEU A 413 6.67 -21.52 -12.30
N ALA A 414 7.13 -20.68 -11.37
CA ALA A 414 6.31 -20.21 -10.26
C ALA A 414 5.14 -19.34 -10.75
N GLY A 415 5.38 -18.45 -11.72
CA GLY A 415 4.34 -17.63 -12.35
C GLY A 415 3.29 -18.47 -13.06
N ILE A 416 3.69 -19.51 -13.81
CA ILE A 416 2.76 -20.44 -14.47
C ILE A 416 1.90 -21.18 -13.46
N ALA A 417 2.49 -21.65 -12.35
CA ALA A 417 1.73 -22.30 -11.28
C ALA A 417 0.70 -21.35 -10.64
N GLN A 418 1.07 -20.09 -10.43
CA GLN A 418 0.15 -19.06 -9.93
C GLN A 418 -0.95 -18.72 -10.95
N MET A 419 -0.63 -18.70 -12.25
CA MET A 419 -1.64 -18.54 -13.30
C MET A 419 -2.63 -19.70 -13.33
N ALA A 420 -2.16 -20.95 -13.15
CA ALA A 420 -3.04 -22.11 -13.12
C ALA A 420 -4.04 -22.00 -11.94
N ALA A 421 -3.55 -21.58 -10.77
CA ALA A 421 -4.39 -21.28 -9.61
C ALA A 421 -5.35 -20.11 -9.87
N PHE A 422 -4.88 -19.03 -10.48
CA PHE A 422 -5.70 -17.87 -10.86
C PHE A 422 -6.84 -18.26 -11.79
N PHE A 423 -6.60 -19.08 -12.81
CA PHE A 423 -7.62 -19.55 -13.74
C PHE A 423 -8.46 -20.72 -13.21
N GLY A 424 -8.11 -21.31 -12.06
CA GLY A 424 -8.80 -22.49 -11.51
C GLY A 424 -8.63 -23.75 -12.36
N VAL A 425 -7.48 -23.92 -13.02
CA VAL A 425 -7.18 -25.05 -13.92
C VAL A 425 -5.96 -25.84 -13.45
N PRO A 426 -5.77 -27.09 -13.90
CA PRO A 426 -4.56 -27.85 -13.61
C PRO A 426 -3.30 -27.12 -14.11
N ASN A 427 -2.23 -27.15 -13.31
CA ASN A 427 -0.91 -26.71 -13.73
C ASN A 427 -0.26 -27.77 -14.63
N ASP A 428 -0.74 -27.89 -15.86
CA ASP A 428 -0.41 -28.96 -16.79
C ASP A 428 -0.09 -28.42 -18.19
N PRO A 429 0.94 -28.94 -18.89
CA PRO A 429 1.31 -28.47 -20.23
C PRO A 429 0.39 -28.97 -21.35
N THR A 430 -0.61 -29.79 -21.05
CA THR A 430 -1.52 -30.38 -22.05
C THR A 430 -2.49 -29.32 -22.55
N ALA A 431 -2.37 -28.98 -23.83
CA ALA A 431 -3.28 -28.06 -24.48
C ALA A 431 -4.65 -28.71 -24.71
N PRO A 432 -5.76 -28.02 -24.41
CA PRO A 432 -7.07 -28.43 -24.91
C PRO A 432 -7.11 -28.29 -26.44
N GLY A 433 -8.06 -28.96 -27.08
CA GLY A 433 -8.36 -28.71 -28.50
C GLY A 433 -9.01 -27.34 -28.74
N GLY A 434 -9.03 -26.89 -30.00
CA GLY A 434 -9.69 -25.65 -30.42
C GLY A 434 -8.73 -24.59 -30.95
N SER A 435 -9.23 -23.37 -31.12
CA SER A 435 -8.50 -22.14 -31.47
C SER A 435 -9.28 -20.96 -30.93
N SER A 436 -8.57 -19.97 -30.41
CA SER A 436 -9.15 -18.73 -29.87
C SER A 436 -8.93 -17.54 -30.81
N GLY A 437 -8.19 -17.74 -31.91
CA GLY A 437 -7.79 -16.66 -32.81
C GLY A 437 -7.10 -15.55 -32.04
N CYS A 438 -7.69 -14.36 -32.11
CA CYS A 438 -7.19 -13.20 -31.37
C CYS A 438 -7.87 -12.94 -30.02
N SER A 439 -8.85 -13.74 -29.63
CA SER A 439 -9.55 -13.61 -28.34
C SER A 439 -8.81 -14.31 -27.20
N HIS A 440 -9.25 -14.07 -25.96
CA HIS A 440 -8.70 -14.67 -24.75
C HIS A 440 -8.79 -16.21 -24.78
N PRO A 441 -7.66 -16.95 -24.80
CA PRO A 441 -7.70 -18.40 -24.75
C PRO A 441 -8.20 -18.88 -23.38
N PRO A 442 -8.86 -20.07 -23.32
CA PRO A 442 -9.22 -20.68 -22.05
C PRO A 442 -8.00 -20.84 -21.13
N GLY A 443 -8.19 -20.72 -19.82
CA GLY A 443 -7.09 -20.77 -18.85
C GLY A 443 -6.13 -21.96 -19.05
N ALA A 444 -6.64 -23.18 -19.25
CA ALA A 444 -5.81 -24.36 -19.51
C ALA A 444 -4.96 -24.22 -20.80
N CYS A 445 -5.48 -23.55 -21.82
CA CYS A 445 -4.72 -23.24 -23.03
C CYS A 445 -3.60 -22.23 -22.77
N ARG A 446 -3.84 -21.23 -21.93
CA ARG A 446 -2.81 -20.25 -21.53
C ARG A 446 -1.67 -20.94 -20.78
N ILE A 447 -1.98 -21.84 -19.84
CA ILE A 447 -0.96 -22.65 -19.13
C ILE A 447 -0.13 -23.50 -20.11
N ALA A 448 -0.77 -24.21 -21.03
CA ALA A 448 -0.06 -24.96 -22.08
C ALA A 448 0.80 -24.04 -22.97
N THR A 449 0.32 -22.83 -23.27
CA THR A 449 1.05 -21.83 -24.06
C THR A 449 2.32 -21.36 -23.35
N TYR A 450 2.23 -21.06 -22.06
CA TYR A 450 3.40 -20.68 -21.25
C TYR A 450 4.43 -21.81 -21.19
N TYR A 451 4.02 -23.07 -21.01
CA TYR A 451 4.92 -24.22 -21.08
C TYR A 451 5.52 -24.41 -22.48
N GLY A 452 4.75 -24.18 -23.54
CA GLY A 452 5.24 -24.22 -24.91
C GLY A 452 6.32 -23.16 -25.16
N ALA A 453 6.14 -21.96 -24.64
CA ALA A 453 7.13 -20.88 -24.68
C ALA A 453 8.40 -21.21 -23.88
N LEU A 454 8.23 -21.80 -22.68
CA LEU A 454 9.35 -22.25 -21.85
C LEU A 454 10.20 -23.30 -22.59
N ARG A 455 9.54 -24.22 -23.31
CA ARG A 455 10.15 -25.34 -24.07
C ARG A 455 10.56 -24.99 -25.49
N LEU A 456 10.22 -23.78 -25.96
CA LEU A 456 10.39 -23.35 -27.35
C LEU A 456 9.70 -24.28 -28.37
N SER A 457 8.62 -24.96 -27.98
CA SER A 457 7.91 -25.95 -28.81
C SER A 457 6.80 -25.36 -29.68
N GLY A 458 6.75 -24.02 -29.80
CA GLY A 458 5.66 -23.33 -30.49
C GLY A 458 4.41 -23.18 -29.63
N LYS A 459 3.50 -22.32 -30.10
CA LYS A 459 2.20 -22.04 -29.46
C LYS A 459 1.20 -23.15 -29.80
N PRO A 460 0.41 -23.66 -28.84
CA PRO A 460 -0.61 -24.67 -29.13
C PRO A 460 -1.74 -24.13 -30.00
N GLY A 461 -2.45 -25.03 -30.69
CA GLY A 461 -3.57 -24.66 -31.59
C GLY A 461 -4.66 -23.86 -30.89
N CYS A 462 -4.97 -24.17 -29.63
CA CYS A 462 -5.99 -23.47 -28.84
C CYS A 462 -5.67 -21.98 -28.60
N ALA A 463 -4.39 -21.59 -28.69
CA ALA A 463 -3.93 -20.21 -28.54
C ALA A 463 -3.60 -19.55 -29.89
N SER A 464 -3.81 -20.28 -30.99
CA SER A 464 -3.57 -19.81 -32.36
C SER A 464 -4.75 -19.05 -32.93
#